data_AF-W2JX26-F1
#
_entry.id   AF-W2JX26-F1
#
_cell.length_a   1.000
_cell.length_b   1.000
_cell.length_c   1.000
_cell.angle_alpha   90.00
_cell.angle_beta   90.00
_cell.angle_gamma   90.00
#
_symmetry.space_group_name_H-M   'P 1'
#
loop_
_entity.id
_entity.type
_entity.pdbx_description
1 polymer ?
#
loop_
_entity_poly.entity_id
_entity_poly.type
_entity_poly.pdbx_seq_one_letter_code
_entity_poly.pdbx_strand_id
1 'polypeptide(L)'
;MPIVSQRKRALRGLREGIRAAALSENISFFFDVFDDDEMPSLEMPDLNDDMMMEFIEAYWFISRSRYLNKREPVPRAPDALDFWLQKLDEGRFVQDFRVTRFQFAQIVELIQGHPVFFNNSNVPQTPVWCQLLVALYRLRASTWRFTV
;
A
#
# COMPACT_ATOMS: atom_id res chain seq x y z
N MET A 1 13.50 -8.02 -9.21
CA MET A 1 12.49 -7.45 -10.14
C MET A 1 11.48 -6.63 -9.34
N PRO A 2 11.15 -5.39 -9.74
CA PRO A 2 10.15 -4.60 -9.02
C PRO A 2 8.77 -5.25 -9.14
N ILE A 3 8.08 -5.43 -8.01
CA ILE A 3 6.73 -6.02 -7.97
C ILE A 3 5.77 -4.98 -8.56
N VAL A 4 5.37 -5.19 -9.81
CA VAL A 4 4.39 -4.32 -10.47
C VAL A 4 3.00 -4.61 -9.91
N SER A 5 2.30 -3.57 -9.47
CA SER A 5 0.94 -3.70 -8.93
C SER A 5 -0.03 -4.28 -9.96
N GLN A 6 -1.03 -5.05 -9.51
CA GLN A 6 -2.05 -5.64 -10.37
C GLN A 6 -2.74 -4.58 -11.24
N ARG A 7 -3.04 -3.40 -10.68
CA ARG A 7 -3.59 -2.25 -11.42
C ARG A 7 -2.67 -1.81 -12.57
N LYS A 8 -1.36 -1.67 -12.31
CA LYS A 8 -0.40 -1.25 -13.35
C LYS A 8 -0.25 -2.32 -14.43
N ARG A 9 -0.36 -3.60 -14.08
CA ARG A 9 -0.40 -4.70 -15.06
C ARG A 9 -1.67 -4.65 -15.91
N ALA A 10 -2.84 -4.47 -15.29
CA ALA A 10 -4.13 -4.35 -15.98
C ALA A 10 -4.14 -3.17 -16.96
N LEU A 11 -3.69 -1.98 -16.54
CA LEU A 11 -3.63 -0.81 -17.42
C LEU A 11 -2.69 -1.00 -18.61
N ARG A 12 -1.60 -1.77 -18.46
CA ARG A 12 -0.71 -2.10 -19.60
C ARG A 12 -1.40 -3.05 -20.58
N GLY A 13 -2.01 -4.13 -20.09
CA GLY A 13 -2.73 -5.06 -20.96
C GLY A 13 -3.89 -4.40 -21.70
N LEU A 14 -4.63 -3.49 -21.05
CA LEU A 14 -5.70 -2.73 -21.71
C LEU A 14 -5.15 -1.78 -22.79
N ARG A 15 -4.02 -1.11 -22.55
CA ARG A 15 -3.37 -0.27 -23.57
C ARG A 15 -2.90 -1.08 -24.78
N GLU A 16 -2.34 -2.26 -24.53
CA GLU A 16 -1.91 -3.19 -25.57
C GLU A 16 -3.11 -3.68 -26.39
N GLY A 17 -4.24 -4.01 -25.74
CA GLY A 17 -5.49 -4.39 -26.42
C GLY A 17 -6.10 -3.27 -27.27
N ILE A 18 -6.15 -2.03 -26.75
CA ILE A 18 -6.65 -0.87 -27.51
C ILE A 18 -5.78 -0.62 -28.74
N ARG A 19 -4.45 -0.70 -28.61
CA ARG A 19 -3.53 -0.51 -29.74
C ARG A 19 -3.67 -1.62 -30.77
N ALA A 20 -3.83 -2.87 -30.35
CA ALA A 20 -4.04 -3.99 -31.25
C ALA A 20 -5.31 -3.82 -32.09
N ALA A 21 -6.40 -3.36 -31.46
CA ALA A 21 -7.65 -3.06 -32.16
C ALA A 21 -7.53 -1.81 -33.04
N ALA A 22 -6.76 -0.79 -32.63
CA ALA A 22 -6.60 0.46 -33.39
C ALA A 22 -5.61 0.35 -34.56
N LEU A 23 -4.92 -0.79 -34.72
CA LEU A 23 -4.05 -1.07 -35.87
C LEU A 23 -4.76 -1.84 -36.99
N SER A 24 -5.91 -2.48 -36.71
CA SER A 24 -6.77 -3.06 -37.74
C SER A 24 -7.62 -2.00 -38.45
N GLU A 25 -7.95 -0.90 -37.76
CA GLU A 25 -8.59 0.27 -38.35
C GLU A 25 -7.60 1.43 -38.47
N ASN A 26 -7.38 1.90 -39.70
CA ASN A 26 -6.39 2.92 -40.04
C ASN A 26 -6.68 4.28 -39.36
N ILE A 27 -6.21 4.49 -38.13
CA ILE A 27 -6.41 5.73 -37.36
C ILE A 27 -5.05 6.31 -37.00
N SER A 28 -4.54 7.15 -37.91
CA SER A 28 -3.36 8.01 -37.71
C SER A 28 -3.48 8.98 -36.52
N PHE A 29 -4.65 9.11 -35.91
CA PHE A 29 -4.93 10.01 -34.79
C PHE A 29 -4.37 9.51 -33.44
N PHE A 30 -4.07 8.21 -33.30
CA PHE A 30 -3.65 7.63 -32.01
C PHE A 30 -2.13 7.61 -31.78
N PHE A 31 -1.31 7.70 -32.84
CA PHE A 31 0.14 7.54 -32.76
C PHE A 31 0.85 8.73 -32.08
N ASP A 32 0.34 9.95 -32.21
CA ASP A 32 0.94 11.16 -31.60
C ASP A 32 0.90 11.18 -30.05
N VAL A 33 0.16 10.27 -29.39
CA VAL A 33 0.03 10.23 -27.93
C VAL A 33 1.02 9.25 -27.28
N PHE A 34 1.66 8.36 -28.05
CA PHE A 34 2.27 7.15 -27.50
C PHE A 34 3.69 6.81 -27.94
N ASP A 35 4.33 7.65 -28.76
CA ASP A 35 5.73 7.46 -29.14
C ASP A 35 6.66 7.80 -27.96
N ASP A 36 7.16 6.76 -27.28
CA ASP A 36 8.48 6.86 -26.65
C ASP A 36 9.19 5.54 -26.34
N ASP A 37 8.77 4.37 -26.86
CA ASP A 37 9.57 3.15 -26.68
C ASP A 37 9.37 2.15 -27.83
N GLU A 38 10.44 1.96 -28.59
CA GLU A 38 10.62 1.01 -29.70
C GLU A 38 10.31 -0.43 -29.25
N MET A 39 9.31 -1.11 -29.86
CA MET A 39 8.97 -2.50 -29.51
C MET A 39 8.59 -3.37 -30.73
N PRO A 40 8.93 -4.68 -30.70
CA PRO A 40 9.00 -5.57 -31.84
C PRO A 40 7.64 -6.13 -32.28
N SER A 41 7.58 -6.48 -33.57
CA SER A 41 6.43 -7.05 -34.28
C SER A 41 6.03 -8.43 -33.74
N LEU A 42 4.90 -8.50 -33.04
CA LEU A 42 4.18 -9.75 -32.78
C LEU A 42 2.89 -9.73 -33.60
N GLU A 43 2.59 -10.83 -34.29
CA GLU A 43 1.34 -10.99 -35.06
C GLU A 43 0.14 -11.00 -34.10
N MET A 44 -0.78 -10.05 -34.31
CA MET A 44 -1.92 -9.80 -33.41
C MET A 44 -3.23 -10.35 -34.00
N PRO A 45 -4.14 -10.92 -33.18
CA PRO A 45 -5.44 -11.39 -33.64
C PRO A 45 -6.34 -10.23 -34.12
N ASP A 46 -7.22 -10.49 -35.09
CA ASP A 46 -8.26 -9.56 -35.55
C ASP A 46 -9.28 -9.31 -34.42
N LEU A 47 -9.36 -8.08 -33.90
CA LEU A 47 -10.25 -7.70 -32.80
C LEU A 47 -11.41 -6.85 -33.36
N ASN A 48 -12.66 -7.22 -33.03
CA ASN A 48 -13.89 -6.53 -33.47
C ASN A 48 -14.16 -5.22 -32.68
N ASP A 49 -14.91 -4.28 -33.24
CA ASP A 49 -15.21 -2.94 -32.67
C ASP A 49 -15.80 -3.00 -31.24
N ASP A 50 -16.67 -3.98 -30.97
CA ASP A 50 -17.28 -4.18 -29.65
C ASP A 50 -16.20 -4.46 -28.57
N MET A 51 -15.15 -5.20 -28.94
CA MET A 51 -14.03 -5.47 -28.03
C MET A 51 -13.15 -4.24 -27.84
N MET A 52 -12.96 -3.42 -28.87
CA MET A 52 -12.23 -2.15 -28.75
C MET A 52 -12.91 -1.23 -27.73
N MET A 53 -14.23 -1.09 -27.84
CA MET A 53 -15.02 -0.30 -26.90
C MET A 53 -14.94 -0.84 -25.48
N GLU A 54 -15.01 -2.16 -25.29
CA GLU A 54 -14.84 -2.80 -23.98
C GLU A 54 -13.46 -2.49 -23.35
N PHE A 55 -12.39 -2.54 -24.15
CA PHE A 55 -11.05 -2.18 -23.69
C PHE A 55 -10.94 -0.71 -23.28
N ILE A 56 -11.54 0.21 -24.06
CA ILE A 56 -11.55 1.65 -23.77
C ILE A 56 -12.32 1.93 -22.47
N GLU A 57 -13.50 1.33 -22.28
CA GLU A 57 -14.31 1.49 -21.07
C GLU A 57 -13.58 0.98 -19.83
N ALA A 58 -13.00 -0.23 -19.92
CA ALA A 58 -12.20 -0.80 -18.83
C ALA A 58 -10.97 0.07 -18.50
N TYR A 59 -10.28 0.59 -19.51
CA TYR A 59 -9.13 1.48 -19.31
C TYR A 59 -9.55 2.77 -18.60
N TRP A 60 -10.64 3.38 -19.03
CA TRP A 60 -11.16 4.60 -18.44
C TRP A 60 -11.56 4.38 -16.98
N PHE A 61 -12.28 3.29 -16.68
CA PHE A 61 -12.70 2.96 -15.32
C PHE A 61 -11.51 2.72 -14.37
N ILE A 62 -10.51 1.93 -14.80
CA ILE A 62 -9.34 1.60 -13.97
C ILE A 62 -8.38 2.78 -13.84
N SER A 63 -8.29 3.65 -14.87
CA SER A 63 -7.44 4.85 -14.82
C SER A 63 -7.91 5.83 -13.73
N ARG A 64 -9.22 5.93 -13.52
CA ARG A 64 -9.85 6.81 -12.52
C ARG A 64 -9.88 6.24 -11.11
N SER A 65 -9.74 4.93 -10.96
CA SER A 65 -9.65 4.30 -9.64
C SER A 65 -8.20 4.27 -9.13
N ARG A 66 -8.00 4.53 -7.83
CA ARG A 66 -6.68 4.42 -7.19
C ARG A 66 -6.27 2.96 -6.97
N TYR A 67 -7.24 2.09 -6.76
CA TYR A 67 -7.05 0.67 -6.46
C TYR A 67 -7.99 -0.15 -7.34
N LEU A 68 -7.50 -1.29 -7.82
CA LEU A 68 -8.29 -2.22 -8.63
C LEU A 68 -9.37 -2.92 -7.79
N ASN A 69 -9.01 -3.30 -6.56
CA ASN A 69 -9.91 -3.94 -5.61
C ASN A 69 -10.42 -2.91 -4.60
N LYS A 70 -11.66 -3.10 -4.14
CA LYS A 70 -12.21 -2.35 -3.00
C LYS A 70 -11.30 -2.57 -1.79
N ARG A 71 -10.87 -1.48 -1.16
CA ARG A 71 -10.17 -1.53 0.12
C ARG A 71 -11.15 -1.22 1.22
N GLU A 72 -11.09 -2.01 2.29
CA GLU A 72 -11.76 -1.65 3.53
C GLU A 72 -11.11 -0.37 4.08
N PRO A 73 -11.88 0.70 4.30
CA PRO A 73 -11.35 1.91 4.89
C PRO A 73 -10.87 1.58 6.30
N VAL A 74 -9.62 1.94 6.60
CA VAL A 74 -9.09 1.83 7.95
C VAL A 74 -9.72 2.98 8.76
N PRO A 75 -10.48 2.70 9.83
CA PRO A 75 -11.00 3.74 10.70
C PRO A 75 -9.85 4.62 11.18
N ARG A 76 -10.06 5.94 11.24
CA ARG A 76 -9.10 6.82 11.91
C ARG A 76 -8.95 6.31 13.33
N ALA A 77 -7.74 5.97 13.73
CA ALA A 77 -7.50 5.49 15.08
C ALA A 77 -8.01 6.55 16.07
N PRO A 78 -8.81 6.17 17.08
CA PRO A 78 -9.10 7.04 18.20
C PRO A 78 -7.79 7.55 18.81
N ASP A 79 -7.83 8.70 19.47
CA ASP A 79 -6.67 9.26 20.18
C ASP A 79 -6.19 8.39 21.36
N ALA A 80 -6.87 7.26 21.62
CA ALA A 80 -6.51 6.30 22.66
C ALA A 80 -5.48 5.28 22.15
N LEU A 81 -4.30 5.27 22.77
CA LEU A 81 -3.25 4.25 22.56
C LEU A 81 -3.79 2.82 22.76
N ASP A 82 -4.80 2.64 23.61
CA ASP A 82 -5.48 1.36 23.85
C ASP A 82 -6.07 0.75 22.58
N PHE A 83 -6.54 1.58 21.64
CA PHE A 83 -7.07 1.08 20.37
C PHE A 83 -6.00 0.31 19.58
N TRP A 84 -4.79 0.84 19.53
CA TRP A 84 -3.68 0.21 18.80
C TRP A 84 -3.29 -1.13 19.42
N LEU A 85 -3.38 -1.25 20.74
CA LEU A 85 -3.07 -2.49 21.44
C LEU A 85 -4.20 -3.54 21.29
N GLN A 86 -5.46 -3.13 21.41
CA GLN A 86 -6.59 -4.07 21.54
C GLN A 86 -7.35 -4.32 20.23
N LYS A 87 -7.42 -3.35 19.32
CA LYS A 87 -8.31 -3.38 18.15
C LYS A 87 -7.59 -3.50 16.81
N LEU A 88 -6.30 -3.17 16.76
CA LEU A 88 -5.51 -3.34 15.53
C LEU A 88 -5.37 -4.83 15.19
N ASP A 89 -5.43 -5.15 13.89
CA ASP A 89 -5.14 -6.51 13.43
C ASP A 89 -3.67 -6.86 13.66
N GLU A 90 -3.38 -8.16 13.89
CA GLU A 90 -2.04 -8.61 14.25
C GLU A 90 -1.02 -8.33 13.15
N GLY A 91 -1.41 -8.48 11.88
CA GLY A 91 -0.52 -8.24 10.74
C GLY A 91 -0.03 -6.79 10.69
N ARG A 92 -0.94 -5.83 10.91
CA ARG A 92 -0.61 -4.41 11.03
C ARG A 92 0.16 -4.10 12.30
N PHE A 93 -0.18 -4.73 13.42
CA PHE A 93 0.56 -4.57 14.67
C PHE A 93 2.04 -4.94 14.47
N VAL A 94 2.32 -6.09 13.87
CA VAL A 94 3.68 -6.51 13.52
C VAL A 94 4.30 -5.56 12.49
N GLN A 95 3.54 -5.06 11.53
CA GLN A 95 4.04 -4.10 10.54
C GLN A 95 4.47 -2.76 11.18
N ASP A 96 3.73 -2.29 12.19
CA ASP A 96 3.93 -0.98 12.82
C ASP A 96 4.88 -1.02 14.01
N PHE A 97 4.91 -2.12 14.78
CA PHE A 97 5.71 -2.24 16.00
C PHE A 97 6.83 -3.28 15.90
N ARG A 98 6.87 -4.08 14.82
CA ARG A 98 7.89 -5.12 14.55
C ARG A 98 7.95 -6.27 15.57
N VAL A 99 6.93 -6.38 16.41
CA VAL A 99 6.74 -7.45 17.41
C VAL A 99 5.28 -7.90 17.38
N THR A 100 5.02 -9.12 17.81
CA THR A 100 3.64 -9.57 18.06
C THR A 100 3.10 -8.97 19.36
N ARG A 101 1.78 -8.96 19.54
CA ARG A 101 1.18 -8.50 20.81
C ARG A 101 1.62 -9.33 22.01
N PHE A 102 1.83 -10.63 21.80
CA PHE A 102 2.36 -11.53 22.84
C PHE A 102 3.79 -11.14 23.25
N GLN A 103 4.68 -10.94 22.27
CA GLN A 103 6.06 -10.49 22.54
C GLN A 103 6.08 -9.11 23.19
N PHE A 104 5.23 -8.20 22.74
CA PHE A 104 5.08 -6.89 23.35
C PHE A 104 4.73 -7.00 24.84
N ALA A 105 3.73 -7.82 25.20
CA ALA A 105 3.35 -8.04 26.59
C ALA A 105 4.50 -8.62 27.43
N GLN A 106 5.25 -9.58 26.89
CA GLN A 106 6.44 -10.14 27.56
C GLN A 106 7.51 -9.08 27.81
N ILE A 107 7.79 -8.20 26.84
CA ILE A 107 8.76 -7.11 27.01
C ILE A 107 8.30 -6.16 28.12
N VAL A 108 7.02 -5.78 28.13
CA VAL A 108 6.46 -4.93 29.19
C VAL A 108 6.64 -5.57 30.56
N GLU A 109 6.32 -6.86 30.70
CA GLU A 109 6.46 -7.59 31.97
C GLU A 109 7.91 -7.61 32.46
N LEU A 110 8.88 -7.77 31.56
CA LEU A 110 10.30 -7.79 31.89
C LEU A 110 10.84 -6.42 32.34
N ILE A 111 10.34 -5.32 31.77
CA ILE A 111 10.92 -3.98 31.99
C ILE A 111 10.13 -3.13 32.99
N GLN A 112 8.85 -3.42 33.26
CA GLN A 112 7.97 -2.56 34.07
C GLN A 112 8.47 -2.31 35.49
N GLY A 113 9.27 -3.22 36.06
CA GLY A 113 9.85 -3.08 37.40
C GLY A 113 11.15 -2.26 37.45
N HIS A 114 11.65 -1.77 36.32
CA HIS A 114 12.94 -1.08 36.29
C HIS A 114 12.83 0.37 36.81
N PRO A 115 13.76 0.85 37.67
CA PRO A 115 13.71 2.19 38.28
C PRO A 115 13.57 3.36 37.30
N VAL A 116 14.05 3.21 36.06
CA VAL A 116 13.93 4.23 34.99
C VAL A 116 12.49 4.60 34.65
N PHE A 117 11.53 3.69 34.89
CA PHE A 117 10.10 3.89 34.63
C PHE A 117 9.33 4.37 35.87
N PHE A 118 10.03 4.64 36.97
CA PHE A 118 9.46 5.24 38.17
C PHE A 118 10.04 6.64 38.32
N ASN A 119 9.17 7.61 38.61
CA ASN A 119 9.62 8.91 39.09
C ASN A 119 9.18 9.09 40.55
N ASN A 120 9.99 9.83 41.31
CA ASN A 120 9.64 10.27 42.66
C ASN A 120 8.92 11.64 42.62
N SER A 121 8.10 11.87 41.59
CA SER A 121 7.42 13.15 41.38
C SER A 121 5.93 13.03 41.67
N ASN A 122 5.30 14.14 42.04
CA ASN A 122 3.85 14.20 42.25
C ASN A 122 3.02 14.00 40.96
N VAL A 123 3.66 14.07 39.79
CA VAL A 123 3.05 13.74 38.50
C VAL A 123 3.52 12.35 38.08
N PRO A 124 2.63 11.35 37.96
CA PRO A 124 3.02 10.01 37.57
C PRO A 124 3.53 10.00 36.13
N GLN A 125 4.59 9.23 35.88
CA GLN A 125 5.01 8.93 34.52
C GLN A 125 3.92 8.13 33.78
N THR A 126 3.91 8.28 32.46
CA THR A 126 3.05 7.48 31.58
C THR A 126 3.34 5.98 31.79
N PRO A 127 2.34 5.08 31.76
CA PRO A 127 2.56 3.65 31.92
C PRO A 127 3.62 3.08 30.97
N VAL A 128 4.39 2.11 31.44
CA VAL A 128 5.53 1.51 30.71
C VAL A 128 5.13 0.99 29.33
N TRP A 129 3.96 0.34 29.23
CA TRP A 129 3.46 -0.18 27.96
C TRP A 129 3.21 0.94 26.94
N CYS A 130 2.67 2.09 27.35
CA CYS A 130 2.50 3.24 26.47
C CYS A 130 3.86 3.76 25.97
N GLN A 131 4.82 3.90 26.90
CA GLN A 131 6.17 4.39 26.56
C GLN A 131 6.84 3.46 25.53
N LEU A 132 6.74 2.14 25.74
CA LEU A 132 7.26 1.14 24.82
C LEU A 132 6.57 1.20 23.45
N LEU A 133 5.24 1.32 23.42
CA LEU A 133 4.46 1.39 22.19
C LEU A 133 4.89 2.59 21.33
N VAL A 134 5.05 3.76 21.97
CA VAL A 134 5.56 4.97 21.32
C VAL A 134 7.01 4.80 20.85
N ALA A 135 7.86 4.17 21.67
CA ALA A 135 9.25 3.93 21.31
C ALA A 135 9.38 3.03 20.07
N LEU A 136 8.66 1.91 20.03
CA LEU A 136 8.66 0.98 18.89
C LEU A 136 8.16 1.65 17.61
N TYR A 137 7.06 2.43 17.71
CA TYR A 137 6.54 3.18 16.57
C TYR A 137 7.57 4.17 16.01
N ARG A 138 8.26 4.90 16.89
CA ARG A 138 9.30 5.87 16.50
C ARG A 138 10.52 5.19 15.89
N LEU A 139 11.01 4.12 16.51
CA LEU A 139 12.17 3.37 16.01
C LEU A 139 11.91 2.81 14.61
N ARG A 140 10.69 2.36 14.34
CA ARG A 140 10.29 1.97 12.98
C ARG A 140 10.28 3.16 12.02
N ALA A 141 9.69 4.29 12.40
CA ALA A 141 9.62 5.47 11.53
C ALA A 141 11.01 6.00 11.15
N SER A 142 11.98 5.90 12.07
CA SER A 142 13.37 6.25 11.83
C SER A 142 14.04 5.39 10.75
N THR A 143 13.69 4.11 10.64
CA THR A 143 14.28 3.20 9.64
C THR A 143 13.93 3.58 8.20
N TRP A 144 12.82 4.30 7.98
CA TRP A 144 12.44 4.81 6.65
C TRP A 144 13.03 6.19 6.32
N ARG A 145 13.66 6.88 7.29
CA ARG A 145 14.30 8.18 7.09
C ARG A 145 15.79 8.10 6.72
N PHE A 146 16.35 6.89 6.67
CA PHE A 146 17.74 6.63 6.25
C PHE A 146 17.77 5.71 5.03
N THR A 147 17.10 6.11 3.95
CA THR A 147 17.47 5.70 2.60
C THR A 147 17.77 6.98 1.84
N VAL A 148 19.03 7.40 1.91
CA VAL A 148 19.65 8.39 1.03
C VAL A 148 20.32 7.62 -0.10
#